data_AF-A0A7C4V766-F1
#
_entry.id   AF-A0A7C4V766-F1
#
_cell.length_a   1.000
_cell.length_b   1.000
_cell.length_c   1.000
_cell.angle_alpha   90.00
_cell.angle_beta   90.00
_cell.angle_gamma   90.00
#
_symmetry.space_group_name_H-M   'P 1'
#
loop_
_entity.id
_entity.type
_entity.pdbx_description
1 polymer ?
#
loop_
_entity_poly.entity_id
_entity_poly.type
_entity_poly.pdbx_seq_one_letter_code
_entity_poly.pdbx_strand_id
1 'polypeptide(L)' 'MGRGDRKTRKGKIAKGTYGKYRPRKKK' A
#
# COMPACT_ATOMS: atom_id res chain seq x y z
N MET A 1 -0.99 7.26 -10.29
CA MET A 1 -1.41 7.43 -8.88
C MET A 1 -0.18 7.64 -8.00
N GLY A 2 -0.12 8.77 -7.30
CA GLY A 2 1.05 9.23 -6.53
C GLY A 2 1.19 8.59 -5.13
N ARG A 3 2.26 8.95 -4.42
CA ARG A 3 2.59 8.43 -3.07
C ARG A 3 1.54 8.79 -1.98
N GLY A 4 0.65 9.75 -2.24
CA GLY A 4 -0.45 10.10 -1.32
C GLY A 4 -1.65 9.16 -1.36
N ASP A 5 -1.79 8.36 -2.44
CA ASP A 5 -2.99 7.55 -2.66
C ASP A 5 -2.97 6.23 -1.88
N ARG A 6 -3.83 6.16 -0.86
CA ARG A 6 -3.96 5.03 0.08
C ARG A 6 -4.51 3.75 -0.57
N LYS A 7 -5.13 3.85 -1.75
CA LYS A 7 -5.68 2.70 -2.50
C LYS A 7 -4.66 2.08 -3.46
N THR A 8 -3.40 2.51 -3.39
CA THR A 8 -2.32 1.92 -4.18
C THR A 8 -1.25 1.27 -3.33
N ARG A 9 -0.51 0.34 -3.94
CA ARG A 9 0.69 -0.23 -3.33
C ARG A 9 1.70 0.86 -2.96
N LYS A 10 1.91 1.85 -3.85
CA LYS A 10 2.86 2.96 -3.65
C LYS A 10 2.49 3.84 -2.46
N GLY A 11 1.22 4.23 -2.32
CA GLY A 11 0.81 5.03 -1.17
C GLY A 11 0.78 4.24 0.15
N LYS A 12 0.48 2.94 0.11
CA LYS A 12 0.66 2.07 1.29
C LYS A 12 2.13 1.90 1.68
N ILE A 13 3.06 1.82 0.73
CA ILE A 13 4.50 1.84 0.99
C ILE A 13 4.91 3.17 1.63
N ALA A 14 4.53 4.30 1.04
CA ALA A 14 4.89 5.62 1.56
C ALA A 14 4.37 5.88 2.99
N LYS A 15 3.19 5.34 3.33
CA LYS A 15 2.64 5.42 4.69
C LYS A 15 3.11 4.31 5.64
N GLY A 16 3.88 3.34 5.17
CA GLY A 16 4.28 2.17 5.97
C GLY A 16 3.15 1.20 6.34
N THR A 17 1.93 1.36 5.81
CA THR A 17 0.76 0.54 6.17
C THR A 17 0.57 -0.66 5.25
N TYR A 18 -0.16 -1.68 5.71
CA TYR A 18 -0.53 -2.86 4.91
C TYR A 18 -2.03 -2.82 4.52
N GLY A 19 -2.46 -3.73 3.64
CA GLY A 19 -3.86 -3.91 3.25
C GLY A 19 -3.99 -4.63 1.91
N LYS A 20 -5.19 -4.64 1.32
CA LYS A 20 -5.48 -5.30 0.03
C LYS A 20 -4.41 -5.03 -1.05
N TYR A 21 -3.99 -3.78 -1.17
CA TYR A 21 -3.01 -3.34 -2.19
C TYR A 21 -1.54 -3.49 -1.77
N ARG A 22 -1.24 -3.80 -0.50
CA ARG A 22 0.10 -4.12 0.03
C ARG A 22 -0.03 -5.19 1.12
N PRO A 23 -0.24 -6.47 0.75
CA PRO A 23 -0.36 -7.55 1.73
C PRO A 23 1.01 -7.85 2.38
N ARG A 24 0.99 -8.28 3.65
CA ARG A 24 2.22 -8.56 4.43
C ARG A 24 2.76 -9.95 4.18
N LYS A 25 1.88 -10.92 3.92
CA LYS A 25 2.21 -12.27 3.48
C LYS A 25 1.45 -12.50 2.17
N LYS A 26 2.10 -13.14 1.20
CA LYS A 26 1.34 -13.78 0.12
C LYS A 26 0.53 -14.89 0.79
N LYS A 27 -0.78 -14.88 0.62
CA LYS A 27 -1.53 -16.12 0.78
C LYS A 27 -0.98 -17.12 -0.22
#